data_AF-A0A6V8E9E0-F1
#
_entry.id   AF-A0A6V8E9E0-F1
#
_cell.length_a   1.000
_cell.length_b   1.000
_cell.length_c   1.000
_cell.angle_alpha   90.00
_cell.angle_beta   90.00
_cell.angle_gamma   90.00
#
_symmetry.space_group_name_H-M   'P 1'
#
loop_
_entity.id
_entity.type
_entity.pdbx_description
1 polymer ?
#
loop_
_entity_poly.entity_id
_entity_poly.type
_entity_poly.pdbx_seq_one_letter_code
_entity_poly.pdbx_strand_id
1 'polypeptide(L)'
;EEEFSCADLCDYDTKHERTAEDGGTIEFHALTSVDPARRSNGSVFAADLTEAEEKSRAAIYYEHSPSIVRIEIIEQGNRSTEPSVSAETVNEEFSSVEVFSVDAGTEFLWALAAVVGCFSMVLIPSFTVYFAARAKEKRDEAKLQLAQAKVDQHLSDAEQGSNGDTAPK
;
A
#
# COMPACT_ATOMS: atom_id res chain seq x y z
N GLU A 1 11.87 12.57 16.50
CA GLU A 1 12.89 11.53 16.33
C GLU A 1 12.36 10.59 15.27
N GLU A 2 13.17 10.26 14.26
CA GLU A 2 12.82 9.21 13.30
C GLU A 2 12.89 7.87 14.02
N GLU A 3 11.84 7.06 13.90
CA GLU A 3 11.77 5.73 14.50
C GLU A 3 12.82 4.84 13.83
N PHE A 4 13.71 4.24 14.63
CA PHE A 4 14.77 3.38 14.12
C PHE A 4 14.17 2.14 13.43
N SER A 5 14.38 2.02 12.11
CA SER A 5 13.99 0.86 11.30
C SER A 5 15.23 0.06 10.90
N CYS A 6 15.37 -1.16 11.43
CA CYS A 6 16.46 -2.05 11.00
C CYS A 6 16.41 -2.37 9.49
N ALA A 7 15.23 -2.37 8.88
CA ALA A 7 15.08 -2.70 7.46
C ALA A 7 15.69 -1.63 6.55
N ASP A 8 15.73 -0.38 7.01
CA ASP A 8 16.15 0.77 6.21
C ASP A 8 17.50 1.33 6.67
N LEU A 9 17.86 1.14 7.94
CA LEU A 9 19.00 1.81 8.59
C LEU A 9 20.10 0.85 9.06
N CYS A 10 19.91 -0.48 8.98
CA CYS A 10 20.95 -1.44 9.35
C CYS A 10 21.61 -2.08 8.14
N ASP A 11 22.92 -1.88 8.04
CA ASP A 11 23.78 -2.64 7.16
C ASP A 11 24.36 -3.84 7.93
N TYR A 12 24.26 -5.03 7.34
CA TYR A 12 24.90 -6.22 7.90
C TYR A 12 26.41 -6.16 7.63
N ASP A 13 27.17 -5.71 8.62
CA ASP A 13 28.63 -5.69 8.58
C ASP A 13 29.22 -5.99 9.98
N THR A 14 30.50 -6.38 9.99
CA THR A 14 31.33 -6.57 11.18
C THR A 14 32.16 -5.34 11.52
N LYS A 15 32.28 -4.38 10.60
CA LYS A 15 32.98 -3.10 10.79
C LYS A 15 32.08 -1.94 10.36
N HIS A 16 31.92 -0.95 11.24
CA HIS A 16 31.28 0.32 10.91
C HIS A 16 32.25 1.48 11.12
N GLU A 17 32.16 2.49 10.27
CA GLU A 17 33.04 3.66 10.29
C GLU A 17 32.23 4.93 10.04
N ARG A 18 32.52 5.98 10.81
CA ARG A 18 31.90 7.30 10.70
C ARG A 18 32.97 8.35 10.96
N THR A 19 32.85 9.48 10.25
CA THR A 19 33.74 10.63 10.40
C THR A 19 32.93 11.81 10.88
N ALA A 20 33.37 12.48 11.94
CA ALA A 20 32.79 13.74 12.40
C ALA A 20 33.69 14.91 11.96
N GLU A 21 33.24 15.67 10.96
CA GLU A 21 34.00 16.80 10.41
C GLU A 21 34.14 17.95 11.43
N ASP A 22 33.10 18.18 12.24
CA ASP A 22 33.03 19.31 13.19
C ASP A 22 33.31 18.93 14.66
N GLY A 23 33.73 17.69 14.93
CA GLY A 23 34.03 17.22 16.29
C GLY A 23 32.79 17.00 17.18
N GLY A 24 31.67 16.59 16.59
CA GLY A 24 30.44 16.22 17.30
C GLY A 24 30.43 14.79 17.85
N THR A 25 29.35 14.42 18.55
CA THR A 25 29.11 13.07 19.04
C THR A 25 28.78 12.12 17.88
N ILE A 26 29.41 10.94 17.86
CA ILE A 26 29.07 9.86 16.93
C ILE A 26 28.37 8.77 17.71
N GLU A 27 27.20 8.36 17.23
CA GLU A 27 26.41 7.27 17.83
C GLU A 27 26.37 6.08 16.87
N PHE A 28 26.56 4.88 17.42
CA PHE A 28 26.42 3.62 16.70
C PHE A 28 25.37 2.76 17.41
N HIS A 29 24.34 2.37 16.66
CA HIS A 29 23.39 1.35 17.09
C HIS A 29 23.75 0.04 16.41
N ALA A 30 24.09 -0.97 17.20
CA ALA A 30 24.47 -2.28 16.70
C ALA A 30 23.61 -3.36 17.36
N LEU A 31 23.30 -4.41 16.59
CA LEU A 31 22.62 -5.59 17.10
C LEU A 31 23.64 -6.66 17.42
N THR A 32 23.53 -7.25 18.61
CA THR A 32 24.39 -8.37 19.03
C THR A 32 23.99 -9.69 18.37
N SER A 33 22.78 -9.78 17.81
CA SER A 33 22.29 -10.90 17.03
C SER A 33 21.68 -10.40 15.72
N VAL A 34 22.13 -10.98 14.62
CA VAL A 34 21.76 -10.63 13.24
C VAL A 34 20.75 -11.61 12.64
N ASP A 35 20.23 -12.56 13.43
CA ASP A 35 19.26 -13.54 12.96
C ASP A 35 17.89 -12.88 12.78
N PRO A 36 17.42 -12.66 11.53
CA PRO A 36 16.13 -12.03 11.29
C PRO A 36 14.97 -12.92 11.77
N ALA A 37 15.14 -14.26 11.81
CA ALA A 37 14.09 -15.18 12.24
C ALA A 37 13.72 -14.97 13.73
N ARG A 38 14.66 -14.51 14.54
CA ARG A 38 14.41 -14.17 15.94
C ARG A 38 13.56 -12.92 16.13
N ARG A 39 13.68 -11.93 15.24
CA ARG A 39 12.93 -10.65 15.34
C ARG A 39 11.67 -10.63 14.48
N SER A 40 11.62 -11.44 13.42
CA SER A 40 10.47 -11.52 12.51
C SER A 40 9.31 -12.34 13.09
N ASN A 41 9.56 -13.21 14.07
CA ASN A 41 8.55 -14.11 14.61
C ASN A 41 7.94 -13.59 15.91
N GLY A 42 7.46 -12.34 15.94
CA GLY A 42 6.62 -11.84 17.05
C GLY A 42 5.33 -12.64 17.30
N SER A 43 5.17 -13.80 16.64
CA SER A 43 4.15 -14.80 16.85
C SER A 43 4.78 -16.19 17.01
N VAL A 44 4.21 -16.99 17.91
CA VAL A 44 4.56 -18.40 18.11
C VAL A 44 3.33 -19.26 17.89
N PHE A 45 3.51 -20.44 17.30
CA PHE A 45 2.43 -21.42 17.19
C PHE A 45 2.44 -22.33 18.41
N ALA A 46 1.32 -22.39 19.12
CA ALA A 46 1.12 -23.18 20.33
C ALA A 46 -0.34 -23.61 20.46
N ALA A 47 -0.59 -24.71 21.18
CA ALA A 47 -1.93 -25.23 21.43
C ALA A 47 -2.68 -24.42 22.49
N ASP A 48 -1.97 -23.83 23.45
CA ASP A 48 -2.52 -23.00 24.51
C ASP A 48 -1.55 -21.86 24.91
N LEU A 49 -2.03 -20.96 25.78
CA LEU A 49 -1.26 -19.81 26.25
C LEU A 49 -0.02 -20.21 27.06
N THR A 50 -0.06 -21.34 27.76
CA THR A 50 1.08 -21.80 28.57
C THR A 50 2.22 -22.27 27.67
N GLU A 51 1.91 -23.08 26.65
CA GLU A 51 2.89 -23.49 25.64
C GLU A 51 3.40 -22.28 24.84
N ALA A 52 2.53 -21.30 24.54
CA ALA A 52 2.93 -20.07 23.86
C ALA A 52 3.91 -19.25 24.71
N GLU A 53 3.65 -19.11 26.01
CA GLU A 53 4.55 -18.42 26.93
C GLU A 53 5.90 -19.13 27.04
N GLU A 54 5.92 -20.46 27.17
CA GLU A 54 7.15 -21.25 27.23
C GLU A 54 8.00 -21.06 25.96
N LYS A 55 7.38 -21.17 24.78
CA LYS A 55 8.06 -20.98 23.49
C LYS A 55 8.60 -19.56 23.34
N SER A 56 7.81 -18.54 23.71
CA SER A 56 8.23 -17.14 23.66
C SER A 56 9.38 -16.87 24.62
N ARG A 57 9.33 -17.37 25.87
CA ARG A 57 10.42 -17.23 26.84
C ARG A 57 11.70 -17.92 26.35
N ALA A 58 11.60 -19.10 25.76
CA ALA A 58 12.76 -19.79 25.20
C ALA A 58 13.38 -19.03 24.01
N ALA A 59 12.59 -18.32 23.22
CA ALA A 59 13.07 -17.49 22.12
C ALA A 59 13.79 -16.21 22.61
N ILE A 60 13.32 -15.62 23.72
CA ILE A 60 13.87 -14.39 24.30
C ILE A 60 15.08 -14.67 25.20
N TYR A 61 14.97 -15.64 26.12
CA TYR A 61 16.00 -15.99 27.09
C TYR A 61 17.08 -16.89 26.47
N TYR A 62 17.84 -16.32 25.54
CA TYR A 62 19.00 -16.96 24.94
C TYR A 62 20.30 -16.44 25.55
N GLU A 63 21.25 -17.34 25.80
CA GLU A 63 22.60 -16.96 26.20
C GLU A 63 23.38 -16.43 25.00
N HIS A 64 23.55 -15.12 24.94
CA HIS A 64 24.38 -14.50 23.92
C HIS A 64 25.83 -14.96 24.09
N SER A 65 26.41 -15.55 23.04
CA SER A 65 27.84 -15.86 22.99
C SER A 65 28.64 -14.56 23.21
N PRO A 66 29.81 -14.61 23.87
CA PRO A 66 30.58 -13.41 24.17
C PRO A 66 30.94 -12.66 22.88
N SER A 67 30.36 -11.48 22.71
CA SER A 67 30.67 -10.56 21.60
C SER A 67 31.76 -9.60 22.06
N ILE A 68 32.87 -9.55 21.33
CA ILE A 68 33.95 -8.58 21.59
C ILE A 68 33.71 -7.37 20.70
N VAL A 69 33.50 -6.21 21.31
CA VAL A 69 33.41 -4.93 20.60
C VAL A 69 34.76 -4.23 20.68
N ARG A 70 35.35 -3.90 19.53
CA ARG A 70 36.59 -3.10 19.44
C ARG A 70 36.26 -1.74 18.87
N ILE A 71 36.49 -0.71 19.66
CA ILE A 71 36.30 0.70 19.26
C ILE A 71 37.69 1.28 19.00
N GLU A 72 37.89 1.80 17.80
CA GLU A 72 39.12 2.46 17.38
C GLU A 72 38.79 3.91 17.01
N ILE A 73 39.47 4.86 17.64
CA ILE A 73 39.31 6.29 17.39
C ILE A 73 40.62 6.78 16.77
N ILE A 74 40.54 7.20 15.51
CA ILE A 74 41.69 7.68 14.74
C ILE A 74 41.58 9.20 14.62
N GLU A 75 42.46 9.94 15.28
CA GLU A 75 42.53 11.40 15.19
C GLU A 75 43.79 11.85 14.42
N GLN A 76 43.68 12.94 13.67
CA GLN A 76 44.85 13.55 13.00
C GLN A 76 45.47 14.66 13.85
N GLY A 77 46.78 14.57 14.10
CA GLY A 77 47.57 15.63 14.74
C GLY A 77 48.14 15.27 16.12
N ASN A 78 48.70 16.27 16.81
CA ASN A 78 49.20 16.15 18.19
C ASN A 78 48.19 16.84 19.11
N ARG A 79 47.22 16.09 19.65
CA ARG A 79 46.09 16.67 20.36
C ARG A 79 45.98 16.18 21.80
N SER A 80 45.55 17.09 22.66
CA SER A 80 45.39 17.00 24.12
C SER A 80 43.96 16.62 24.54
N THR A 81 43.16 16.10 23.60
CA THR A 81 41.75 15.76 23.81
C THR A 81 41.62 14.30 24.22
N GLU A 82 40.86 14.04 25.28
CA GLU A 82 40.54 12.69 25.75
C GLU A 82 39.16 12.31 25.22
N PRO A 83 39.06 11.40 24.22
CA PRO A 83 37.76 10.96 23.73
C PRO A 83 37.05 10.12 24.81
N SER A 84 35.83 10.50 25.15
CA SER A 84 34.97 9.72 26.04
C SER A 84 34.15 8.72 25.24
N VAL A 85 34.21 7.45 25.63
CA VAL A 85 33.39 6.38 25.04
C VAL A 85 32.40 5.87 26.07
N SER A 86 31.11 5.91 25.75
CA SER A 86 30.06 5.22 26.51
C SER A 86 29.46 4.13 25.66
N ALA A 87 29.37 2.92 26.22
CA ALA A 87 28.70 1.80 25.60
C ALA A 87 27.59 1.32 26.53
N GLU A 88 26.36 1.30 26.04
CA GLU A 88 25.21 0.73 26.73
C GLU A 88 24.78 -0.54 26.01
N THR A 89 24.45 -1.57 26.78
CA THR A 89 23.92 -2.83 26.26
C THR A 89 22.58 -3.08 26.90
N VAL A 90 21.57 -3.29 26.06
CA VAL A 90 20.20 -3.63 26.48
C VAL A 90 19.91 -5.07 26.10
N ASN A 91 19.09 -5.74 26.90
CA ASN A 91 18.61 -7.09 26.62
C ASN A 91 17.10 -7.05 26.38
N GLU A 92 16.61 -8.00 25.58
CA GLU A 92 15.19 -8.22 25.39
C GLU A 92 14.58 -8.78 26.68
N GLU A 93 13.42 -8.23 27.08
CA GLU A 93 12.68 -8.70 28.25
C GLU A 93 11.32 -9.25 27.80
N PHE A 94 10.97 -10.43 28.30
CA PHE A 94 9.63 -10.97 28.12
C PHE A 94 8.61 -10.11 28.87
N SER A 95 7.63 -9.57 28.15
CA SER A 95 6.52 -8.81 28.73
C SER A 95 5.26 -9.68 28.91
N SER A 96 4.61 -10.04 27.81
CA SER A 96 3.38 -10.85 27.80
C SER A 96 3.23 -11.65 26.50
N VAL A 97 2.30 -12.61 26.50
CA VAL A 97 1.83 -13.30 25.30
C VAL A 97 0.31 -13.17 25.23
N GLU A 98 -0.18 -12.83 24.04
CA GLU A 98 -1.60 -12.72 23.76
C GLU A 98 -1.95 -13.55 22.52
N VAL A 99 -3.19 -14.05 22.47
CA VAL A 99 -3.67 -14.77 21.30
C VAL A 99 -3.84 -13.78 20.16
N PHE A 100 -3.21 -14.06 19.02
CA PHE A 100 -3.46 -13.28 17.81
C PHE A 100 -4.93 -13.41 17.43
N SER A 101 -5.66 -12.30 17.49
CA SER A 101 -7.06 -12.21 17.08
C SER A 101 -7.23 -11.15 16.03
N VAL A 102 -7.91 -11.50 14.93
CA VAL A 102 -8.31 -10.57 13.89
C VAL A 102 -9.79 -10.24 14.10
N ASP A 103 -10.15 -8.96 14.08
CA ASP A 103 -11.56 -8.56 14.12
C ASP A 103 -12.23 -8.87 12.78
N ALA A 104 -12.92 -10.00 12.73
CA ALA A 104 -13.61 -10.46 11.54
C ALA A 104 -14.65 -9.44 11.02
N GLY A 105 -15.20 -8.58 11.88
CA GLY A 105 -16.17 -7.56 11.50
C GLY A 105 -15.54 -6.47 10.62
N THR A 106 -14.48 -5.82 11.11
CA THR A 106 -13.79 -4.77 10.36
C THR A 106 -13.08 -5.30 9.13
N GLU A 107 -12.41 -6.45 9.21
CA GLU A 107 -11.78 -7.06 8.03
C GLU A 107 -12.78 -7.43 6.95
N PHE A 108 -13.96 -7.94 7.33
CA PHE A 108 -15.02 -8.21 6.37
C PHE A 108 -15.53 -6.93 5.70
N LEU A 109 -15.65 -5.82 6.44
CA LEU A 109 -16.04 -4.53 5.86
C LEU A 109 -15.02 -4.03 4.84
N TRP A 110 -13.72 -4.16 5.13
CA TRP A 110 -12.66 -3.80 4.18
C TRP A 110 -12.68 -4.69 2.94
N ALA A 111 -12.84 -6.01 3.11
CA ALA A 111 -12.98 -6.94 2.00
C ALA A 111 -14.22 -6.64 1.14
N LEU A 112 -15.37 -6.37 1.76
CA LEU A 112 -16.61 -6.01 1.08
C LEU A 112 -16.45 -4.70 0.31
N ALA A 113 -15.84 -3.69 0.92
CA ALA A 113 -15.57 -2.41 0.28
C ALA A 113 -14.68 -2.57 -0.97
N ALA A 114 -13.63 -3.39 -0.89
CA ALA A 114 -12.75 -3.67 -2.02
C ALA A 114 -13.51 -4.36 -3.17
N VAL A 115 -14.36 -5.34 -2.86
CA VAL A 115 -15.18 -6.06 -3.85
C VAL A 115 -16.18 -5.11 -4.52
N VAL A 116 -16.95 -4.35 -3.73
CA VAL A 116 -17.91 -3.37 -4.25
C VAL A 116 -17.21 -2.31 -5.11
N GLY A 117 -16.03 -1.86 -4.71
CA GLY A 117 -15.19 -0.95 -5.48
C GLY A 117 -14.82 -1.51 -6.86
N CYS A 118 -14.34 -2.76 -6.91
CA CYS A 118 -13.99 -3.42 -8.16
C CYS A 118 -15.20 -3.57 -9.09
N PHE A 119 -16.33 -4.04 -8.57
CA PHE A 119 -17.54 -4.17 -9.39
C PHE A 119 -18.05 -2.81 -9.87
N SER A 120 -18.02 -1.79 -9.02
CA SER A 120 -18.45 -0.44 -9.39
C SER A 120 -17.60 0.14 -10.50
N MET A 121 -16.28 -0.06 -10.45
CA MET A 121 -15.34 0.44 -11.46
C MET A 121 -15.60 -0.14 -12.85
N VAL A 122 -16.07 -1.41 -12.94
CA VAL A 122 -16.39 -2.06 -14.22
C VAL A 122 -17.82 -1.77 -14.66
N LEU A 123 -18.79 -1.84 -13.74
CA LEU A 123 -20.20 -1.76 -14.07
C LEU A 123 -20.65 -0.33 -14.39
N ILE A 124 -20.17 0.69 -13.67
CA ILE A 124 -20.62 2.07 -13.87
C ILE A 124 -20.31 2.56 -15.30
N PRO A 125 -19.07 2.42 -15.83
CA PRO A 125 -18.78 2.79 -17.21
C PRO A 125 -19.59 1.96 -18.22
N SER A 126 -19.70 0.65 -17.99
CA SER A 126 -20.42 -0.27 -18.87
C SER A 126 -21.90 0.10 -19.01
N PHE A 127 -22.58 0.35 -17.88
CA PHE A 127 -23.98 0.78 -17.89
C PHE A 127 -24.15 2.18 -18.45
N THR A 128 -23.23 3.11 -18.18
CA THR A 128 -23.30 4.46 -18.75
C THR A 128 -23.27 4.44 -20.27
N VAL A 129 -22.35 3.66 -20.86
CA VAL A 129 -22.29 3.48 -22.33
C VAL A 129 -23.55 2.81 -22.85
N TYR A 130 -24.03 1.75 -22.19
CA TYR A 130 -25.25 1.05 -22.58
C TYR A 130 -26.47 1.99 -22.63
N PHE A 131 -26.69 2.78 -21.58
CA PHE A 131 -27.82 3.71 -21.52
C PHE A 131 -27.66 4.86 -22.51
N ALA A 132 -26.44 5.39 -22.71
CA ALA A 132 -26.18 6.40 -23.73
C ALA A 132 -26.48 5.90 -25.15
N ALA A 133 -26.07 4.67 -25.47
CA ALA A 133 -26.35 4.03 -26.75
C ALA A 133 -27.86 3.84 -26.96
N ARG A 134 -28.59 3.32 -25.96
CA ARG A 134 -30.05 3.16 -26.02
C ARG A 134 -30.79 4.48 -26.16
N ALA A 135 -30.35 5.53 -25.48
CA ALA A 135 -30.95 6.86 -25.61
C ALA A 135 -30.71 7.44 -27.01
N LYS A 136 -29.52 7.25 -27.58
CA LYS A 136 -29.19 7.66 -28.94
C LYS A 136 -30.06 6.93 -29.96
N GLU A 137 -30.17 5.61 -29.86
CA GLU A 137 -30.99 4.77 -30.74
C GLU A 137 -32.45 5.25 -30.78
N LYS A 138 -33.08 5.48 -29.62
CA LYS A 138 -34.45 6.02 -29.54
C LYS A 138 -34.59 7.41 -30.17
N ARG A 139 -33.60 8.29 -30.00
CA ARG A 139 -33.62 9.64 -30.60
C ARG A 139 -33.46 9.59 -32.11
N ASP A 140 -32.63 8.68 -32.62
CA ASP A 140 -32.40 8.53 -34.05
C ASP A 140 -33.61 7.88 -34.74
N GLU A 141 -34.27 6.91 -34.09
CA GLU A 141 -35.56 6.35 -34.55
C GLU A 141 -36.65 7.43 -34.63
N ALA A 142 -36.80 8.27 -33.60
CA ALA A 142 -37.76 9.37 -33.61
C ALA A 142 -37.49 10.39 -34.74
N LYS A 143 -36.22 10.68 -35.03
CA LYS A 143 -35.85 11.56 -36.15
C LYS A 143 -36.16 10.93 -37.51
N LEU A 144 -35.92 9.63 -37.68
CA LEU A 144 -36.24 8.88 -38.88
C LEU A 144 -37.75 8.92 -39.17
N GLN A 145 -38.58 8.67 -38.16
CA GLN A 145 -40.04 8.76 -38.31
C GLN A 145 -40.50 10.17 -38.72
N LEU A 146 -39.94 11.22 -38.12
CA LEU A 146 -40.24 12.61 -38.50
C LEU A 146 -39.76 12.95 -39.92
N ALA A 147 -38.61 12.43 -40.36
CA ALA A 147 -38.11 12.64 -41.70
C ALA A 147 -38.97 11.92 -42.75
N GLN A 148 -39.39 10.69 -42.46
CA GLN A 148 -40.31 9.94 -43.31
C GLN A 148 -41.64 10.67 -43.47
N ALA A 149 -42.25 11.13 -42.38
CA ALA A 149 -43.49 11.90 -42.42
C ALA A 149 -43.36 13.19 -43.27
N LYS A 150 -42.21 13.87 -43.23
CA LYS A 150 -41.95 15.07 -44.06
C LYS A 150 -41.80 14.73 -45.55
N VAL A 151 -41.14 13.63 -45.87
CA VAL A 151 -40.98 13.19 -47.27
C VAL A 151 -42.33 12.77 -47.85
N ASP A 152 -43.12 12.01 -47.09
CA ASP A 152 -44.46 11.60 -47.51
C ASP A 152 -45.37 12.82 -47.75
N GLN A 153 -45.31 13.82 -46.87
CA GLN A 153 -46.03 15.08 -47.04
C GLN A 153 -45.58 15.83 -48.32
N HIS A 154 -44.27 15.94 -48.55
CA HIS A 154 -43.73 16.62 -49.73
C HIS A 154 -44.06 15.89 -51.05
N LEU A 155 -44.15 14.55 -51.03
CA LEU A 155 -44.60 13.77 -52.18
C LEU A 155 -46.09 14.01 -52.46
N SER A 156 -46.93 14.04 -51.42
CA SER A 156 -48.36 14.35 -51.58
C SER A 156 -48.63 15.78 -52.08
N ASP A 157 -47.82 16.75 -51.68
CA ASP A 157 -47.93 18.14 -52.14
C ASP A 157 -47.48 18.28 -53.61
N ALA A 158 -46.47 17.51 -54.04
CA ALA A 158 -45.97 17.50 -55.42
C ALA A 158 -46.96 16.83 -56.40
N GLU A 159 -47.68 15.79 -55.98
CA GLU A 159 -48.74 15.16 -56.77
C GLU A 159 -49.95 16.09 -56.99
N GLN A 160 -50.23 17.01 -56.07
CA GLN A 160 -51.26 18.04 -56.24
C GLN A 160 -50.83 19.18 -57.16
N GLY A 161 -49.53 19.49 -57.23
CA GLY A 161 -48.98 20.52 -58.13
C GLY A 161 -48.90 20.11 -59.60
N SER A 162 -48.80 18.81 -59.92
CA SER A 162 -48.69 18.34 -61.31
C SER A 162 -50.01 18.28 -62.09
N ASN A 163 -51.17 18.42 -61.43
CA ASN A 163 -52.49 18.44 -62.09
C ASN A 163 -52.97 19.86 -62.46
N GLY A 164 -52.11 20.88 -62.34
CA GLY A 164 -52.47 22.29 -62.54
C GLY A 164 -52.15 22.91 -63.91
N ASP A 165 -51.29 22.30 -64.74
CA ASP A 165 -50.84 22.88 -66.02
C ASP A 165 -51.33 22.08 -67.23
N THR A 166 -52.61 22.24 -67.57
CA THR A 166 -53.08 22.10 -68.96
C THR A 166 -54.05 23.24 -69.26
N ALA A 167 -53.50 24.34 -69.77
CA ALA A 167 -54.28 25.46 -70.30
C ALA A 167 -54.92 25.06 -71.65
N PRO A 168 -56.23 25.28 -71.87
CA PRO A 168 -56.76 25.37 -73.22
C PRO A 168 -56.72 26.82 -73.71
N LYS A 169 -56.54 26.93 -75.03
CA LYS A 169 -56.44 28.13 -75.85
C LYS A 169 -57.57 29.14 -75.68
#